data_AF-A0A654DXS1-F1
#
_entry.id   AF-A0A654DXS1-F1
#
_cell.length_a   1.000
_cell.length_b   1.000
_cell.length_c   1.000
_cell.angle_alpha   90.00
_cell.angle_beta   90.00
_cell.angle_gamma   90.00
#
_symmetry.space_group_name_H-M   'P 1'
#
loop_
_entity.id
_entity.type
_entity.pdbx_description
1 polymer ?
#
loop_
_entity_poly.entity_id
_entity_poly.type
_entity_poly.pdbx_seq_one_letter_code
_entity_poly.pdbx_strand_id
1 'polypeptide(L)'
;MHHIIDEDWPEAMKVYCQRLIELFGMPIPGLSQSGNTLSVRYSKGNHSFKDSKYFLDPKDQSFSHLTTYRGLFSIINSGVLRLYNLNNSNDPNELFSLAGIPTYENVSENIKPYVYTFSFCKASQVANPAMWRDYGQVSLNFEIVNDPLAWEYYRISPLHYGGSEFVPKYVVLLDEMHKRFPQWNFSPDLESLLSLLAFHKESAHKHEEEIRLLYVPFMFDDRGEAQFDFRVSEVRTGATKFIELQLLAADEQKAIDHCLTKGNLMK
;
A
#
# COMPACT_ATOMS: atom_id res chain seq x y z
N MET A 1 -15.06 -9.20 -12.45
CA MET A 1 -13.88 -9.13 -13.33
C MET A 1 -13.51 -10.56 -13.67
N HIS A 2 -13.74 -11.02 -14.91
CA HIS A 2 -13.37 -12.38 -15.32
C HIS A 2 -11.85 -12.40 -15.58
N HIS A 3 -11.09 -13.13 -14.77
CA HIS A 3 -9.67 -13.33 -15.00
C HIS A 3 -9.52 -14.21 -16.25
N ILE A 4 -9.16 -13.60 -17.37
CA ILE A 4 -8.82 -14.32 -18.60
C ILE A 4 -7.43 -14.92 -18.36
N ILE A 5 -7.39 -16.14 -17.85
CA ILE A 5 -6.23 -17.00 -18.00
C ILE A 5 -6.18 -17.31 -19.50
N ASP A 6 -5.26 -16.68 -20.22
CA ASP A 6 -5.06 -16.95 -21.65
C ASP A 6 -4.87 -18.46 -21.86
N GLU A 7 -5.52 -19.03 -22.87
CA GLU A 7 -5.47 -20.48 -23.09
C GLU A 7 -4.04 -20.96 -23.39
N ASP A 8 -3.19 -20.06 -23.88
CA ASP A 8 -1.81 -20.30 -24.31
C ASP A 8 -0.75 -20.27 -23.19
N TRP A 9 -1.11 -19.97 -21.93
CA TRP A 9 -0.12 -19.97 -20.85
C TRP A 9 0.36 -21.40 -20.51
N PRO A 10 1.64 -21.58 -20.13
CA PRO A 10 2.11 -22.84 -19.58
C PRO A 10 1.25 -23.27 -18.39
N GLU A 11 0.93 -24.56 -18.30
CA GLU A 11 0.16 -25.14 -17.19
C GLU A 11 0.73 -24.74 -15.81
N ALA A 12 2.05 -24.65 -15.70
CA ALA A 12 2.75 -24.19 -14.51
C ALA A 12 2.27 -22.80 -14.04
N MET A 13 2.03 -21.87 -14.97
CA MET A 13 1.52 -20.53 -14.64
C MET A 13 0.07 -20.60 -14.16
N LYS A 14 -0.79 -21.37 -14.83
CA LYS A 14 -2.20 -21.52 -14.44
C LYS A 14 -2.34 -22.06 -13.01
N VAL A 15 -1.60 -23.11 -12.71
CA VAL A 15 -1.54 -23.70 -11.36
C VAL A 15 -0.98 -22.70 -10.35
N TYR A 16 0.11 -22.00 -10.68
CA TYR A 16 0.71 -21.02 -9.79
C TYR A 16 -0.28 -19.92 -9.38
N CYS A 17 -0.98 -19.35 -10.36
CA CYS A 17 -1.96 -18.29 -10.15
C CYS A 17 -3.12 -18.77 -9.27
N GLN A 18 -3.68 -19.94 -9.58
CA GLN A 18 -4.79 -20.50 -8.82
C GLN A 18 -4.41 -20.69 -7.35
N ARG A 19 -3.21 -21.21 -7.07
CA ARG A 19 -2.73 -21.43 -5.70
C ARG A 19 -2.52 -20.13 -4.94
N LEU A 20 -2.03 -19.09 -5.60
CA LEU A 20 -1.88 -17.77 -4.99
C LEU A 20 -3.23 -17.13 -4.64
N ILE A 21 -4.23 -17.26 -5.52
CA ILE A 21 -5.60 -16.81 -5.25
C ILE A 21 -6.18 -17.58 -4.05
N GLU A 22 -6.00 -18.89 -3.98
CA GLU A 22 -6.46 -19.72 -2.86
C GLU A 22 -5.79 -19.35 -1.54
N LEU A 23 -4.49 -19.06 -1.56
CA LEU A 23 -3.73 -18.73 -0.34
C LEU A 23 -4.01 -17.32 0.18
N PHE A 24 -4.23 -16.37 -0.73
CA PHE A 24 -4.23 -14.94 -0.38
C PHE A 24 -5.55 -14.23 -0.64
N GLY A 25 -6.47 -14.84 -1.38
CA GLY A 25 -7.80 -14.29 -1.65
C GLY A 25 -7.78 -13.01 -2.49
N MET A 26 -6.69 -12.74 -3.22
CA MET A 26 -6.54 -11.51 -4.00
C MET A 26 -6.50 -11.79 -5.50
N PRO A 27 -7.11 -10.89 -6.29
CA PRO A 27 -7.03 -10.98 -7.75
C PRO A 27 -5.59 -10.80 -8.23
N ILE A 28 -5.22 -11.59 -9.23
CA ILE A 28 -3.92 -11.50 -9.93
C ILE A 28 -4.19 -10.92 -11.32
N PRO A 29 -4.02 -9.60 -11.51
CA PRO A 29 -4.28 -8.95 -12.79
C PRO A 29 -3.13 -9.05 -13.79
N GLY A 30 -1.90 -9.37 -13.34
CA GLY A 30 -0.73 -9.37 -14.19
C GLY A 30 0.06 -10.66 -14.09
N LEU A 31 0.30 -11.29 -15.22
CA LEU A 31 1.19 -12.44 -15.37
C LEU A 31 2.34 -12.04 -16.28
N SER A 32 3.54 -12.48 -15.94
CA SER A 32 4.71 -12.27 -16.81
C SER A 32 5.60 -13.49 -16.82
N GLN A 33 6.19 -13.75 -17.99
CA GLN A 33 7.21 -14.77 -18.17
C GLN A 33 8.47 -14.11 -18.72
N SER A 34 9.62 -14.44 -18.13
CA SER A 34 10.93 -14.08 -18.66
C SER A 34 11.83 -15.31 -18.67
N GLY A 35 12.08 -15.85 -19.86
CA GLY A 35 12.74 -17.15 -20.02
C GLY A 35 11.94 -18.25 -19.32
N ASN A 36 12.57 -18.89 -18.33
CA ASN A 36 11.96 -19.91 -17.49
C ASN A 36 11.46 -19.38 -16.13
N THR A 37 11.38 -18.07 -15.96
CA THR A 37 10.82 -17.45 -14.75
C THR A 37 9.38 -17.04 -14.98
N LEU A 38 8.49 -17.50 -14.09
CA LEU A 38 7.09 -17.13 -14.02
C LEU A 38 6.89 -16.19 -12.84
N SER A 39 6.33 -15.02 -13.13
CA SER A 39 6.05 -13.99 -12.12
C SER A 39 4.60 -13.54 -12.15
N VAL A 40 4.09 -13.30 -10.94
CA VAL A 40 2.74 -12.79 -10.71
C VAL A 40 2.80 -11.37 -10.16
N ARG A 41 1.86 -10.55 -10.61
CA ARG A 41 1.62 -9.21 -10.10
C ARG A 41 0.21 -9.10 -9.53
N TYR A 42 0.10 -8.54 -8.33
CA TYR A 42 -1.18 -8.08 -7.78
C TYR A 42 -1.55 -6.74 -8.42
N SER A 43 -2.80 -6.32 -8.24
CA SER A 43 -3.23 -5.03 -8.76
C SER A 43 -2.46 -3.89 -8.10
N LYS A 44 -2.26 -2.83 -8.89
CA LYS A 44 -1.73 -1.57 -8.38
C LYS A 44 -2.77 -0.91 -7.47
N GLY A 45 -4.03 -0.95 -7.89
CA GLY A 45 -5.11 -0.30 -7.18
C GLY A 45 -5.56 -1.00 -5.90
N ASN A 46 -6.07 -0.19 -4.98
CA ASN A 46 -6.59 -0.64 -3.69
C ASN A 46 -7.85 -1.52 -3.83
N HIS A 47 -8.52 -1.49 -4.98
CA HIS A 47 -9.61 -2.43 -5.30
C HIS A 47 -9.22 -3.90 -5.19
N SER A 48 -7.93 -4.26 -5.33
CA SER A 48 -7.50 -5.65 -5.14
C SER A 48 -7.70 -6.15 -3.71
N PHE A 49 -7.88 -5.25 -2.75
CA PHE A 49 -8.10 -5.65 -1.37
C PHE A 49 -9.56 -5.92 -1.03
N LYS A 50 -10.53 -5.50 -1.85
CA LYS A 50 -11.98 -5.41 -1.51
C LYS A 50 -12.54 -6.58 -0.69
N ASP A 51 -12.12 -7.81 -1.01
CA ASP A 51 -12.62 -9.04 -0.39
C ASP A 51 -11.60 -9.70 0.58
N SER A 52 -10.60 -8.93 1.00
CA SER A 52 -9.49 -9.38 1.85
C SER A 52 -9.47 -8.64 3.20
N LYS A 53 -8.72 -9.17 4.16
CA LYS A 53 -8.49 -8.51 5.45
C LYS A 53 -7.74 -7.17 5.36
N TYR A 54 -7.13 -6.87 4.21
CA TYR A 54 -6.36 -5.65 3.98
C TYR A 54 -7.24 -4.47 3.53
N PHE A 55 -8.52 -4.70 3.22
CA PHE A 55 -9.38 -3.60 2.81
C PHE A 55 -9.93 -2.84 4.00
N LEU A 56 -9.73 -1.52 3.98
CA LEU A 56 -10.47 -0.60 4.81
C LEU A 56 -11.60 0.04 3.98
N ASP A 57 -12.83 -0.12 4.43
CA ASP A 57 -13.95 0.70 3.98
C ASP A 57 -14.03 1.96 4.87
N PRO A 58 -13.61 3.15 4.40
CA PRO A 58 -13.59 4.34 5.23
C PRO A 58 -14.96 5.01 5.36
N LYS A 59 -15.99 4.49 4.68
CA LYS A 59 -17.30 5.11 4.68
C LYS A 59 -17.84 5.26 6.10
N ASP A 60 -18.33 6.46 6.40
CA ASP A 60 -18.89 6.83 7.71
C ASP A 60 -17.89 6.68 8.88
N GLN A 61 -16.59 6.62 8.61
CA GLN A 61 -15.53 6.58 9.62
C GLN A 61 -14.79 7.92 9.74
N SER A 62 -14.57 8.33 10.98
CA SER A 62 -13.66 9.42 11.32
C SER A 62 -12.30 8.88 11.78
N PHE A 63 -11.23 9.48 11.28
CA PHE A 63 -9.86 9.14 11.60
C PHE A 63 -9.18 10.26 12.38
N SER A 64 -8.09 9.89 13.06
CA SER A 64 -7.24 10.81 13.80
C SER A 64 -5.78 10.59 13.46
N HIS A 65 -5.09 11.68 13.14
CA HIS A 65 -3.63 11.70 13.04
C HIS A 65 -3.08 12.51 14.23
N LEU A 66 -2.40 11.82 15.14
CA LEU A 66 -1.71 12.47 16.26
C LEU A 66 -0.38 13.04 15.79
N THR A 67 -0.10 14.28 16.18
CA THR A 67 1.12 14.98 15.77
C THR A 67 1.53 16.02 16.81
N THR A 68 2.67 16.68 16.58
CA THR A 68 3.14 17.80 17.40
C THR A 68 2.49 19.11 16.97
N TYR A 69 2.52 20.15 17.82
CA TYR A 69 2.07 21.48 17.41
C TYR A 69 2.78 21.98 16.15
N ARG A 70 4.10 21.70 16.05
CA ARG A 70 4.89 22.03 14.87
C ARG A 70 4.39 21.29 13.62
N GLY A 71 4.05 20.00 13.75
CA GLY A 71 3.47 19.20 12.68
C GLY A 71 2.13 19.78 12.22
N LEU A 72 1.23 20.08 13.15
CA LEU A 72 -0.06 20.70 12.85
C LEU A 72 0.09 22.05 12.14
N PHE A 73 0.90 22.97 12.66
CA PHE A 73 1.12 24.25 12.00
C PHE A 73 1.79 24.10 10.63
N SER A 74 2.67 23.12 10.45
CA SER A 74 3.21 22.81 9.14
C SER A 74 2.10 22.41 8.17
N ILE A 75 1.19 21.52 8.57
CA ILE A 75 0.08 21.06 7.73
C ILE A 75 -0.84 22.23 7.39
N ILE A 76 -1.30 22.98 8.39
CA ILE A 76 -2.23 24.10 8.20
C ILE A 76 -1.62 25.17 7.28
N ASN A 77 -0.37 25.58 7.51
CA ASN A 77 0.24 26.67 6.76
C ASN A 77 0.61 26.28 5.32
N SER A 78 0.89 24.99 5.08
CA SER A 78 1.28 24.51 3.75
C SER A 78 0.11 23.95 2.95
N GLY A 79 -1.00 23.60 3.60
CA GLY A 79 -2.11 22.91 2.96
C GLY A 79 -1.75 21.49 2.52
N VAL A 80 -0.68 20.87 3.03
CA VAL A 80 -0.26 19.52 2.62
C VAL A 80 -0.11 18.56 3.80
N LEU A 81 -0.51 17.32 3.58
CA LEU A 81 -0.07 16.17 4.36
C LEU A 81 1.22 15.61 3.75
N ARG A 82 2.13 15.11 4.59
CA ARG A 82 3.37 14.48 4.12
C ARG A 82 3.32 12.99 4.40
N LEU A 83 3.48 12.18 3.36
CA LEU A 83 3.78 10.76 3.52
C LEU A 83 5.29 10.63 3.61
N TYR A 84 5.80 10.19 4.75
CA TYR A 84 7.24 10.02 4.96
C TYR A 84 7.68 8.65 4.47
N ASN A 85 8.91 8.55 3.98
CA ASN A 85 9.43 7.24 3.61
C ASN A 85 9.77 6.40 4.87
N LEU A 86 9.74 5.08 4.74
CA LEU A 86 10.01 4.16 5.84
C LEU A 86 11.46 4.23 6.33
N ASN A 87 12.38 4.79 5.55
CA ASN A 87 13.76 5.04 5.98
C ASN A 87 13.84 6.07 7.14
N ASN A 88 12.82 6.92 7.30
CA ASN A 88 12.71 7.85 8.43
C ASN A 88 11.72 7.35 9.51
N SER A 89 11.29 6.08 9.46
CA SER A 89 10.44 5.51 10.50
C SER A 89 11.20 5.39 11.83
N ASN A 90 10.47 5.55 12.93
CA ASN A 90 10.99 5.29 14.28
C ASN A 90 11.12 3.79 14.57
N ASP A 91 10.44 2.94 13.80
CA ASP A 91 10.53 1.49 13.89
C ASP A 91 11.65 0.99 12.95
N PRO A 92 12.81 0.55 13.48
CA PRO A 92 13.90 0.04 12.67
C PRO A 92 13.53 -1.27 11.95
N ASN A 93 12.53 -2.00 12.45
CA ASN A 93 12.07 -3.28 11.91
C ASN A 93 10.91 -3.11 10.91
N GLU A 94 10.69 -1.92 10.36
CA GLU A 94 9.76 -1.74 9.23
C GLU A 94 10.09 -2.73 8.10
N LEU A 95 9.04 -3.31 7.53
CA LEU A 95 9.12 -4.39 6.52
C LEU A 95 9.76 -5.70 7.02
N PHE A 96 9.84 -5.98 8.33
CA PHE A 96 10.33 -7.26 8.85
C PHE A 96 9.60 -8.47 8.25
N SER A 97 8.34 -8.28 7.84
CA SER A 97 7.49 -9.28 7.21
C SER A 97 7.98 -9.74 5.84
N LEU A 98 8.96 -9.05 5.23
CA LEU A 98 9.68 -9.51 4.03
C LEU A 98 10.79 -10.52 4.35
N ALA A 99 11.24 -10.60 5.60
CA ALA A 99 12.29 -11.53 6.00
C ALA A 99 11.87 -12.97 5.72
N GLY A 100 12.77 -13.75 5.13
CA GLY A 100 12.52 -15.15 4.78
C GLY A 100 11.99 -15.39 3.37
N ILE A 101 11.78 -14.36 2.54
CA ILE A 101 11.62 -14.55 1.09
C ILE A 101 13.03 -14.62 0.47
N PRO A 102 13.46 -15.78 -0.07
CA PRO A 102 14.87 -16.00 -0.46
C PRO A 102 15.43 -14.97 -1.46
N THR A 103 14.59 -14.44 -2.35
CA THR A 103 14.97 -13.44 -3.36
C THR A 103 15.25 -12.06 -2.75
N TYR A 104 14.82 -11.81 -1.51
CA TYR A 104 14.73 -10.48 -0.91
C TYR A 104 15.48 -10.33 0.42
N GLU A 105 16.44 -11.23 0.71
CA GLU A 105 17.12 -11.34 2.02
C GLU A 105 17.87 -10.07 2.48
N ASN A 106 18.02 -9.04 1.65
CA ASN A 106 18.54 -7.72 2.02
C ASN A 106 17.81 -6.55 1.33
N VAL A 107 16.57 -6.78 0.88
CA VAL A 107 15.84 -5.80 0.06
C VAL A 107 15.08 -4.78 0.90
N SER A 108 14.74 -5.11 2.15
CA SER A 108 14.04 -4.19 3.07
C SER A 108 14.79 -2.85 3.23
N GLU A 109 16.09 -2.88 3.51
CA GLU A 109 16.88 -1.65 3.71
C GLU A 109 17.01 -0.82 2.43
N ASN A 110 17.14 -1.49 1.28
CA ASN A 110 17.27 -0.81 0.00
C ASN A 110 15.95 -0.21 -0.49
N ILE A 111 14.80 -0.70 0.00
CA ILE A 111 13.49 -0.28 -0.48
C ILE A 111 12.77 0.70 0.45
N LYS A 112 13.11 0.72 1.75
CA LYS A 112 12.59 1.69 2.73
C LYS A 112 12.61 3.15 2.23
N PRO A 113 13.64 3.65 1.51
CA PRO A 113 13.63 5.01 0.97
C PRO A 113 12.54 5.30 -0.07
N TYR A 114 11.95 4.25 -0.66
CA TYR A 114 10.98 4.30 -1.75
C TYR A 114 9.59 3.82 -1.34
N VAL A 115 9.34 3.58 -0.05
CA VAL A 115 8.03 3.22 0.49
C VAL A 115 7.57 4.36 1.37
N TYR A 116 6.50 5.02 0.99
CA TYR A 116 5.99 6.22 1.65
C TYR A 116 4.68 5.92 2.37
N THR A 117 4.58 6.35 3.61
CA THR A 117 3.42 6.08 4.45
C THR A 117 2.92 7.34 5.14
N PHE A 118 1.61 7.40 5.32
CA PHE A 118 0.97 8.30 6.27
C PHE A 118 0.16 7.45 7.25
N SER A 119 0.53 7.54 8.52
CA SER A 119 -0.01 6.73 9.60
C SER A 119 -1.03 7.54 10.40
N PHE A 120 -2.18 6.93 10.66
CA PHE A 120 -3.26 7.50 11.47
C PHE A 120 -3.99 6.36 12.18
N CYS A 121 -5.06 6.65 12.91
CA CYS A 121 -5.84 5.66 13.61
C CYS A 121 -7.33 6.02 13.59
N LYS A 122 -8.18 5.15 14.13
CA LYS A 122 -9.59 5.48 14.37
C LYS A 122 -9.70 6.62 15.37
N ALA A 123 -10.69 7.49 15.22
CA ALA A 123 -10.84 8.63 16.13
C ALA A 123 -10.99 8.25 17.61
N SER A 124 -11.52 7.06 17.90
CA SER A 124 -11.60 6.53 19.27
C SER A 124 -10.23 6.35 19.94
N GLN A 125 -9.15 6.17 19.17
CA GLN A 125 -7.79 5.99 19.70
C GLN A 125 -7.20 7.26 20.30
N VAL A 126 -7.84 8.42 20.10
CA VAL A 126 -7.50 9.65 20.83
C VAL A 126 -7.70 9.49 22.35
N ALA A 127 -8.50 8.52 22.80
CA ALA A 127 -8.63 8.20 24.22
C ALA A 127 -7.44 7.40 24.79
N ASN A 128 -6.53 6.89 23.95
CA ASN A 128 -5.41 6.04 24.36
C ASN A 128 -4.21 6.88 24.84
N PRO A 129 -3.83 6.84 26.13
CA PRO A 129 -2.74 7.66 26.66
C PRO A 129 -1.37 7.32 26.06
N ALA A 130 -1.15 6.08 25.62
CA ALA A 130 0.11 5.68 24.99
C ALA A 130 0.33 6.43 23.67
N MET A 131 -0.72 6.62 22.88
CA MET A 131 -0.66 7.37 21.61
C MET A 131 -0.20 8.81 21.81
N TRP A 132 -0.68 9.48 22.86
CA TRP A 132 -0.24 10.84 23.19
C TRP A 132 1.21 10.90 23.66
N ARG A 133 1.61 9.96 24.52
CA ARG A 133 3.00 9.89 25.00
C ARG A 133 3.99 9.74 23.84
N ASP A 134 3.65 8.90 22.87
CA ASP A 134 4.61 8.47 21.85
C ASP A 134 4.53 9.33 20.57
N TYR A 135 3.36 9.89 20.24
CA TYR A 135 3.13 10.53 18.93
C TYR A 135 2.51 11.94 18.98
N GLY A 136 1.77 12.28 20.05
CA GLY A 136 0.80 13.37 19.98
C GLY A 136 0.98 14.48 21.02
N GLN A 137 0.89 15.72 20.56
CA GLN A 137 0.54 16.87 21.41
C GLN A 137 -0.81 17.46 20.99
N VAL A 138 -1.21 17.20 19.74
CA VAL A 138 -2.51 17.52 19.16
C VAL A 138 -3.00 16.37 18.28
N SER A 139 -4.28 16.37 17.94
CA SER A 139 -4.88 15.43 17.00
C SER A 139 -5.58 16.19 15.87
N LEU A 140 -5.34 15.76 14.63
CA LEU A 140 -6.07 16.18 13.45
C LEU A 140 -7.13 15.12 13.14
N ASN A 141 -8.40 15.50 13.21
CA ASN A 141 -9.52 14.62 12.85
C ASN A 141 -9.95 14.88 11.41
N PHE A 142 -10.16 13.82 10.64
CA PHE A 142 -10.52 13.91 9.23
C PHE A 142 -11.32 12.68 8.77
N GLU A 143 -11.91 12.80 7.59
CA GLU A 143 -12.64 11.74 6.90
C GLU A 143 -12.01 11.53 5.52
N ILE A 144 -12.13 10.31 5.00
CA ILE A 144 -11.72 9.99 3.62
C ILE A 144 -12.99 9.94 2.78
N VAL A 145 -13.16 10.96 1.95
CA VAL A 145 -14.39 11.13 1.13
C VAL A 145 -14.28 10.48 -0.25
N ASN A 146 -13.07 10.24 -0.74
CA ASN A 146 -12.83 9.55 -2.00
C ASN A 146 -13.06 8.05 -1.84
N ASP A 147 -13.66 7.40 -2.86
CA ASP A 147 -13.85 5.94 -2.88
C ASP A 147 -12.50 5.22 -3.02
N PRO A 148 -12.04 4.45 -2.02
CA PRO A 148 -10.77 3.74 -2.11
C PRO A 148 -10.77 2.59 -3.11
N LEU A 149 -11.92 2.13 -3.60
CA LEU A 149 -11.95 1.17 -4.69
C LEU A 149 -11.58 1.80 -6.03
N ALA A 150 -11.61 3.13 -6.14
CA ALA A 150 -11.19 3.84 -7.35
C ALA A 150 -9.70 4.19 -7.35
N TRP A 151 -8.95 3.92 -6.27
CA TRP A 151 -7.53 4.27 -6.19
C TRP A 151 -6.67 3.28 -6.94
N GLU A 152 -5.74 3.78 -7.76
CA GLU A 152 -4.82 2.98 -8.58
C GLU A 152 -3.38 2.92 -8.04
N TYR A 153 -2.95 3.92 -7.28
CA TYR A 153 -1.57 4.09 -6.84
C TYR A 153 -1.41 4.12 -5.32
N TYR A 154 -2.48 4.45 -4.61
CA TYR A 154 -2.53 4.46 -3.15
C TYR A 154 -3.24 3.23 -2.62
N ARG A 155 -2.81 2.79 -1.45
CA ARG A 155 -3.44 1.69 -0.72
C ARG A 155 -3.69 2.08 0.72
N ILE A 156 -4.77 1.57 1.30
CA ILE A 156 -5.13 1.84 2.68
C ILE A 156 -5.56 0.56 3.38
N SER A 157 -4.97 0.32 4.54
CA SER A 157 -5.26 -0.85 5.36
C SER A 157 -5.02 -0.54 6.83
N PRO A 158 -5.76 -1.15 7.76
CA PRO A 158 -5.29 -1.34 9.13
C PRO A 158 -3.98 -2.14 9.12
N LEU A 159 -3.12 -1.90 10.09
CA LEU A 159 -1.95 -2.74 10.28
C LEU A 159 -2.32 -4.09 10.88
N HIS A 160 -1.61 -5.11 10.40
CA HIS A 160 -1.68 -6.47 10.90
C HIS A 160 -0.47 -6.75 11.77
N TYR A 161 -0.72 -7.02 13.05
CA TYR A 161 0.34 -7.16 14.04
C TYR A 161 0.77 -8.62 14.22
N GLY A 162 2.08 -8.83 14.32
CA GLY A 162 2.70 -10.14 14.53
C GLY A 162 3.23 -10.77 13.25
N GLY A 163 3.64 -12.04 13.32
CA GLY A 163 4.23 -12.74 12.17
C GLY A 163 3.26 -12.84 11.01
N SER A 164 3.71 -12.42 9.82
CA SER A 164 2.93 -12.60 8.59
C SER A 164 2.89 -14.08 8.22
N GLU A 165 1.69 -14.66 8.17
CA GLU A 165 1.49 -16.01 7.61
C GLU A 165 1.83 -16.08 6.11
N PHE A 166 1.99 -14.92 5.45
CA PHE A 166 2.28 -14.84 4.02
C PHE A 166 3.57 -15.57 3.67
N VAL A 167 4.70 -15.21 4.30
CA VAL A 167 6.02 -15.72 3.91
C VAL A 167 6.11 -17.24 4.12
N PRO A 168 5.72 -17.81 5.26
CA PRO A 168 5.74 -19.26 5.45
C PRO A 168 4.89 -20.00 4.41
N LYS A 169 3.66 -19.54 4.15
CA LYS A 169 2.77 -20.15 3.16
C LYS A 169 3.33 -20.03 1.74
N TYR A 170 3.95 -18.90 1.44
CA TYR A 170 4.55 -18.64 0.14
C TYR A 170 5.80 -19.48 -0.13
N VAL A 171 6.66 -19.67 0.88
CA VAL A 171 7.83 -20.55 0.77
C VAL A 171 7.41 -22.01 0.52
N VAL A 172 6.37 -22.48 1.21
CA VAL A 172 5.79 -23.81 0.96
C VAL A 172 5.24 -23.91 -0.46
N LEU A 173 4.50 -22.89 -0.94
CA LEU A 173 4.04 -22.86 -2.33
C LEU A 173 5.20 -22.94 -3.32
N LEU A 174 6.27 -22.15 -3.12
CA LEU A 174 7.43 -22.19 -3.99
C LEU A 174 8.04 -23.58 -4.06
N ASP A 175 8.21 -24.26 -2.93
CA ASP A 175 8.71 -25.63 -2.88
C ASP A 175 7.77 -26.62 -3.62
N GLU A 176 6.46 -26.52 -3.40
CA GLU A 176 5.45 -27.30 -4.14
C GLU A 176 5.57 -27.10 -5.66
N MET A 177 5.71 -25.85 -6.09
CA MET A 177 5.78 -25.48 -7.50
C MET A 177 7.09 -25.95 -8.15
N HIS A 178 8.23 -25.81 -7.49
CA HIS A 178 9.52 -26.31 -8.02
C HIS A 178 9.54 -27.84 -8.10
N LYS A 179 8.94 -28.56 -7.15
CA LYS A 179 8.82 -30.02 -7.23
C LYS A 179 7.95 -30.48 -8.39
N ARG A 180 6.83 -29.78 -8.63
CA ARG A 180 5.88 -30.12 -9.70
C ARG A 180 6.38 -29.69 -11.09
N PHE A 181 7.13 -28.60 -11.17
CA PHE A 181 7.54 -27.94 -12.40
C PHE A 181 9.02 -27.53 -12.34
N PRO A 182 9.95 -28.49 -12.30
CA PRO A 182 11.37 -28.24 -12.01
C PRO A 182 12.12 -27.41 -13.06
N GLN A 183 11.57 -27.27 -14.25
CA GLN A 183 12.13 -26.43 -15.31
C GLN A 183 11.82 -24.94 -15.14
N TRP A 184 10.86 -24.61 -14.27
CA TRP A 184 10.38 -23.25 -14.05
C TRP A 184 10.88 -22.70 -12.71
N ASN A 185 11.22 -21.42 -12.72
CA ASN A 185 11.43 -20.61 -11.53
C ASN A 185 10.16 -19.81 -11.26
N PHE A 186 9.77 -19.71 -9.99
CA PHE A 186 8.59 -18.97 -9.57
C PHE A 186 9.03 -17.80 -8.69
N SER A 187 8.61 -16.59 -9.04
CA SER A 187 9.01 -15.39 -8.31
C SER A 187 7.81 -14.47 -8.13
N PRO A 188 7.59 -13.92 -6.92
CA PRO A 188 6.57 -12.92 -6.75
C PRO A 188 7.15 -11.57 -7.16
N ASP A 189 6.35 -10.75 -7.82
CA ASP A 189 6.77 -9.39 -8.09
C ASP A 189 6.92 -8.61 -6.76
N LEU A 190 8.04 -7.90 -6.60
CA LEU A 190 8.37 -7.21 -5.37
C LEU A 190 7.33 -6.12 -5.03
N GLU A 191 6.77 -5.43 -6.03
CA GLU A 191 5.68 -4.45 -5.82
C GLU A 191 4.53 -5.06 -5.08
N SER A 192 4.14 -6.21 -5.59
CA SER A 192 2.95 -6.93 -5.21
C SER A 192 3.11 -7.41 -3.77
N LEU A 193 4.31 -7.88 -3.41
CA LEU A 193 4.64 -8.20 -2.03
C LEU A 193 4.66 -7.01 -1.11
N LEU A 194 5.34 -5.93 -1.48
CA LEU A 194 5.43 -4.72 -0.64
C LEU A 194 4.05 -4.15 -0.34
N SER A 195 3.18 -4.17 -1.33
CA SER A 195 1.80 -3.70 -1.23
C SER A 195 1.02 -4.41 -0.12
N LEU A 196 1.44 -5.62 0.28
CA LEU A 196 0.81 -6.39 1.35
C LEU A 196 1.61 -6.32 2.64
N LEU A 197 2.92 -6.55 2.50
CA LEU A 197 3.83 -6.77 3.61
C LEU A 197 4.16 -5.46 4.34
N ALA A 198 4.03 -4.31 3.66
CA ALA A 198 4.12 -2.99 4.29
C ALA A 198 2.96 -2.69 5.25
N PHE A 199 1.91 -3.51 5.28
CA PHE A 199 0.82 -3.43 6.26
C PHE A 199 0.99 -4.39 7.44
N HIS A 200 2.19 -4.94 7.65
CA HIS A 200 2.49 -5.76 8.83
C HIS A 200 3.50 -5.06 9.72
N LYS A 201 3.30 -5.19 11.03
CA LYS A 201 4.17 -4.60 12.05
C LYS A 201 4.34 -5.55 13.24
N GLU A 202 5.40 -5.38 13.99
CA GLU A 202 5.67 -6.24 15.15
C GLU A 202 4.59 -6.06 16.24
N SER A 203 4.30 -7.13 16.98
CA SER A 203 3.24 -7.13 18.00
C SER A 203 3.43 -6.09 19.10
N ALA A 204 4.66 -5.63 19.35
CA ALA A 204 4.95 -4.58 20.33
C ALA A 204 4.21 -3.26 20.01
N HIS A 205 3.96 -2.99 18.73
CA HIS A 205 3.27 -1.79 18.24
C HIS A 205 1.75 -1.93 18.17
N LYS A 206 1.18 -3.06 18.61
CA LYS A 206 -0.26 -3.34 18.49
C LYS A 206 -1.16 -2.28 19.15
N HIS A 207 -0.65 -1.64 20.20
CA HIS A 207 -1.36 -0.59 20.93
C HIS A 207 -1.66 0.66 20.09
N GLU A 208 -1.02 0.82 18.93
CA GLU A 208 -1.20 1.96 18.04
C GLU A 208 -2.50 1.88 17.23
N GLU A 209 -3.00 0.66 16.98
CA GLU A 209 -4.10 0.38 16.06
C GLU A 209 -4.00 1.21 14.77
N GLU A 210 -2.79 1.23 14.20
CA GLU A 210 -2.42 2.06 13.07
C GLU A 210 -3.24 1.65 11.84
N ILE A 211 -3.71 2.67 11.13
CA ILE A 211 -4.20 2.62 9.77
C ILE A 211 -3.16 3.35 8.93
N ARG A 212 -2.75 2.71 7.83
CA ARG A 212 -1.66 3.19 7.00
C ARG A 212 -2.18 3.48 5.60
N LEU A 213 -1.96 4.70 5.14
CA LEU A 213 -1.99 5.05 3.73
C LEU A 213 -0.60 4.80 3.16
N LEU A 214 -0.51 4.00 2.10
CA LEU A 214 0.72 3.52 1.49
C LEU A 214 0.84 4.03 0.06
N TYR A 215 2.03 4.48 -0.31
CA TYR A 215 2.42 4.87 -1.66
C TYR A 215 3.84 4.38 -1.97
N VAL A 216 4.04 3.77 -3.15
CA VAL A 216 5.34 3.17 -3.55
C VAL A 216 5.72 3.66 -4.95
N PRO A 217 6.43 4.81 -5.09
CA PRO A 217 6.66 5.50 -6.36
C PRO A 217 7.65 4.84 -7.33
N PHE A 218 8.18 3.65 -7.04
CA PHE A 218 9.35 3.15 -7.77
C PHE A 218 9.08 2.09 -8.85
N MET A 219 7.83 1.85 -9.25
CA MET A 219 7.58 0.88 -10.34
C MET A 219 6.90 1.44 -11.58
N PHE A 220 6.35 2.66 -11.54
CA PHE A 220 5.88 3.36 -12.73
C PHE A 220 6.02 4.87 -12.53
N ASP A 221 6.63 5.56 -13.50
CA ASP A 221 6.65 7.02 -13.57
C ASP A 221 5.29 7.56 -14.08
N ASP A 222 4.18 7.02 -13.56
CA ASP A 222 2.81 7.41 -13.95
C ASP A 222 2.30 8.54 -13.02
N ARG A 223 3.16 9.55 -12.79
CA ARG A 223 2.89 10.72 -11.94
C ARG A 223 1.62 11.47 -12.32
N GLY A 224 1.28 11.49 -13.61
CA GLY A 224 0.07 12.12 -14.12
C GLY A 224 -1.19 11.40 -13.66
N GLU A 225 -1.12 10.09 -13.42
CA GLU A 225 -2.27 9.29 -13.03
C GLU A 225 -2.45 9.23 -11.50
N ALA A 226 -1.37 9.23 -10.73
CA ALA A 226 -1.44 9.32 -9.27
C ALA A 226 -2.17 10.59 -8.79
N GLN A 227 -2.17 11.66 -9.59
CA GLN A 227 -2.92 12.89 -9.31
C GLN A 227 -4.44 12.70 -9.27
N PHE A 228 -4.99 11.66 -9.91
CA PHE A 228 -6.42 11.37 -9.86
C PHE A 228 -6.85 10.74 -8.54
N ASP A 229 -5.99 9.93 -7.93
CA ASP A 229 -6.21 9.44 -6.56
C ASP A 229 -6.04 10.59 -5.57
N PHE A 230 -4.95 11.34 -5.75
CA PHE A 230 -4.46 12.33 -4.79
C PHE A 230 -3.45 13.29 -5.45
N ARG A 231 -3.60 14.61 -5.25
CA ARG A 231 -2.64 15.58 -5.80
C ARG A 231 -1.28 15.46 -5.10
N VAL A 232 -0.28 15.00 -5.86
CA VAL A 232 1.13 14.89 -5.44
C VAL A 232 1.95 16.12 -5.80
N SER A 233 2.90 16.52 -4.94
CA SER A 233 3.95 17.48 -5.34
C SER A 233 4.96 16.86 -6.31
N GLU A 234 5.76 17.69 -6.99
CA GLU A 234 6.81 17.20 -7.90
C GLU A 234 7.82 16.32 -7.16
N VAL A 235 7.68 15.01 -7.32
CA VAL A 235 8.68 14.04 -6.87
C VAL A 235 9.87 14.14 -7.82
N ARG A 236 11.00 14.68 -7.34
CA ARG A 236 12.28 14.57 -8.06
C ARG A 236 12.72 13.11 -8.02
N THR A 237 13.34 12.61 -9.10
CA THR A 237 13.71 11.20 -9.34
C THR A 237 14.80 10.63 -8.40
N GLY A 238 14.85 11.08 -7.14
CA GLY A 238 15.75 10.60 -6.11
C GLY A 238 15.00 10.36 -4.80
N ALA A 239 15.65 9.70 -3.85
CA ALA A 239 15.08 9.44 -2.54
C ALA A 239 14.76 10.78 -1.83
N THR A 240 13.47 11.12 -1.75
CA THR A 240 12.98 12.21 -0.92
C THR A 240 12.59 11.66 0.44
N LYS A 241 12.70 12.48 1.49
CA LYS A 241 12.24 12.08 2.83
C LYS A 241 10.73 11.90 2.93
N PHE A 242 9.99 12.58 2.06
CA PHE A 242 8.54 12.55 1.99
C PHE A 242 8.04 12.89 0.59
N ILE A 243 6.79 12.54 0.34
CA ILE A 243 5.97 13.11 -0.73
C ILE A 243 4.85 13.93 -0.09
N GLU A 244 4.31 14.89 -0.83
CA GLU A 244 3.23 15.75 -0.34
C GLU A 244 1.91 15.36 -0.98
N LEU A 245 0.88 15.36 -0.14
CA LEU A 245 -0.51 15.13 -0.46
C LEU A 245 -1.26 16.43 -0.21
N GLN A 246 -1.75 17.08 -1.26
CA GLN A 246 -2.49 18.34 -1.11
C GLN A 246 -3.82 18.08 -0.39
N LEU A 247 -4.08 18.86 0.66
CA LEU A 247 -5.39 18.96 1.29
C LEU A 247 -6.20 19.98 0.50
N LEU A 248 -7.33 19.54 -0.06
CA LEU A 248 -8.27 20.47 -0.67
C LEU A 248 -9.15 21.08 0.42
N ALA A 249 -9.29 22.40 0.41
CA ALA A 249 -10.35 23.03 1.19
C ALA A 249 -11.72 22.69 0.54
N ALA A 250 -12.78 22.59 1.36
CA ALA A 250 -14.10 22.13 0.92
C ALA A 250 -14.73 22.99 -0.21
N ASP A 251 -14.30 24.24 -0.34
CA ASP A 251 -14.68 25.18 -1.40
C ASP A 251 -13.89 24.99 -2.70
N GLU A 252 -12.66 24.48 -2.64
CA GLU A 252 -11.82 24.14 -3.79
C GLU A 252 -12.28 22.85 -4.50
N GLN A 253 -12.97 21.97 -3.78
CA GLN A 253 -13.48 20.69 -4.31
C GLN A 253 -14.56 20.90 -5.39
N LYS A 254 -15.42 21.91 -5.25
CA LYS A 254 -16.50 22.24 -6.21
C LYS A 254 -15.98 22.66 -7.59
N ALA A 255 -14.77 23.22 -7.69
CA ALA A 255 -14.18 23.62 -8.96
C ALA A 255 -13.71 22.41 -9.79
N ILE A 256 -13.38 21.29 -9.12
CA ILE A 256 -12.84 20.08 -9.75
C ILE A 256 -13.96 19.20 -10.32
N ASP A 257 -15.06 19.04 -9.59
CA ASP A 257 -16.24 18.31 -10.07
C ASP A 257 -16.77 18.91 -11.39
N HIS A 258 -16.64 20.23 -11.55
CA HIS A 258 -17.04 20.91 -12.78
C HIS A 258 -16.09 20.68 -13.98
N CYS A 259 -14.81 20.39 -13.71
CA CYS A 259 -13.81 20.07 -14.75
C CYS A 259 -13.88 18.59 -15.16
N LEU A 260 -14.05 17.67 -14.20
CA LEU A 260 -14.16 16.23 -14.48
C LEU A 260 -15.45 15.86 -15.23
N THR A 261 -16.56 16.54 -14.94
CA THR A 261 -17.82 16.37 -15.69
C THR A 261 -17.75 16.89 -17.13
N LYS A 262 -16.90 17.88 -17.44
CA LYS A 262 -16.70 18.37 -18.82
C LYS A 262 -15.72 17.52 -19.62
N GLY A 263 -14.74 16.87 -18.98
CA GLY A 263 -13.79 15.97 -19.66
C GLY A 263 -14.43 14.70 -20.22
N ASN A 264 -15.53 14.23 -19.61
CA ASN A 264 -16.29 13.07 -20.07
C ASN A 264 -17.33 13.38 -21.17
N LEU A 265 -17.43 14.63 -21.63
CA LEU A 265 -18.26 15.03 -22.79
C LEU A 265 -17.45 15.15 -24.10
N MET A 266 -16.16 14.80 -24.08
CA MET A 266 -15.28 14.79 -25.26
C MET A 266 -14.62 13.42 -25.54
N LYS A 267 -15.27 12.32 -25.13
CA LYS A 267 -15.00 10.98 -25.67
C LYS A 267 -16.26 10.37 -26.24
#